data_AF-A0A546XGK7-F1
#
_entry.id   AF-A0A546XGK7-F1
#
_cell.length_a   1.000
_cell.length_b   1.000
_cell.length_c   1.000
_cell.angle_alpha   90.00
_cell.angle_beta   90.00
_cell.angle_gamma   90.00
#
_symmetry.space_group_name_H-M   'P 1'
#
loop_
_entity.id
_entity.type
_entity.pdbx_description
1 polymer ?
#
loop_
_entity_poly.entity_id
_entity_poly.type
_entity_poly.pdbx_seq_one_letter_code
_entity_poly.pdbx_strand_id
1 'polypeptide(L)'
;MTRTPRQQKYFGLRSSTDLFLKLVYDIERLRNANSSTAIQYAAIDAAVTGSHILDWVLVELDSEAYLRLTGLKKGKKIKKGEVGPIQTFIHLNEKEMPAIDYCRRIANNVKHRTSELGGPMKDMAIGSTVKLIWKDKKLTDTHPTAYIQKEPGGEKINVLDLFDSMAEQWHDFLVGEGLWVEQPPDWDDQA
;
A
#
# COMPACT_ATOMS: atom_id res chain seq x y z
N MET A 1 29.82 -6.39 -18.40
CA MET A 1 29.66 -5.09 -17.70
C MET A 1 28.93 -5.35 -16.39
N THR A 2 29.65 -5.38 -15.28
CA THR A 2 29.11 -5.64 -13.94
C THR A 2 28.44 -4.37 -13.39
N ARG A 3 27.11 -4.39 -13.29
CA ARG A 3 26.34 -3.33 -12.60
C ARG A 3 26.74 -3.34 -11.12
N THR A 4 27.30 -2.24 -10.63
CA THR A 4 27.58 -2.05 -9.21
C THR A 4 26.27 -2.14 -8.41
N PRO A 5 26.21 -2.87 -7.28
CA PRO A 5 24.99 -2.95 -6.48
C PRO A 5 24.68 -1.57 -5.93
N ARG A 6 23.52 -1.01 -6.30
CA ARG A 6 22.96 0.18 -5.65
C ARG A 6 22.75 -0.21 -4.19
N GLN A 7 23.38 0.48 -3.23
CA GLN A 7 23.17 0.24 -1.79
C GLN A 7 21.66 0.16 -1.52
N GLN A 8 21.18 -1.04 -1.20
CA GLN A 8 19.76 -1.26 -0.91
C GLN A 8 19.46 -0.59 0.42
N LYS A 9 18.68 0.50 0.38
CA LYS A 9 18.19 1.21 1.58
C LYS A 9 17.13 0.40 2.36
N TYR A 10 16.87 -0.84 1.96
CA TYR A 10 15.74 -1.62 2.42
C TYR A 10 16.27 -2.99 2.86
N PHE A 11 16.12 -3.29 4.16
CA PHE A 11 16.60 -4.50 4.85
C PHE A 11 16.26 -5.79 4.08
N GLY A 12 17.19 -6.31 3.28
CA GLY A 12 17.05 -7.62 2.62
C GLY A 12 16.04 -7.72 1.47
N LEU A 13 15.22 -6.70 1.23
CA LEU A 13 14.27 -6.64 0.12
C LEU A 13 15.01 -6.43 -1.21
N ARG A 14 14.63 -7.20 -2.24
CA ARG A 14 15.31 -7.30 -3.54
C ARG A 14 14.39 -7.10 -4.73
N SER A 15 13.08 -7.20 -4.56
CA SER A 15 12.09 -6.97 -5.61
C SER A 15 10.79 -6.30 -5.13
N SER A 16 9.98 -5.81 -6.08
CA SER A 16 8.58 -5.44 -5.83
C SER A 16 7.75 -6.60 -5.27
N THR A 17 8.07 -7.85 -5.61
CA THR A 17 7.44 -9.04 -5.04
C THR A 17 7.70 -9.15 -3.54
N ASP A 18 8.91 -8.86 -3.07
CA ASP A 18 9.22 -8.93 -1.62
C ASP A 18 8.42 -7.88 -0.83
N LEU A 19 8.21 -6.70 -1.42
CA LEU A 19 7.32 -5.68 -0.84
C LEU A 19 5.85 -6.09 -0.88
N PHE A 20 5.42 -6.81 -1.90
CA PHE A 20 4.09 -7.41 -1.94
C PHE A 20 3.89 -8.42 -0.81
N LEU A 21 4.85 -9.31 -0.57
CA LEU A 21 4.76 -10.28 0.54
C LEU A 21 4.74 -9.56 1.89
N LYS A 22 5.52 -8.50 2.04
CA LYS A 22 5.43 -7.63 3.22
C LYS A 22 4.04 -7.00 3.36
N LEU A 23 3.41 -6.58 2.26
CA LEU A 23 2.06 -6.02 2.27
C LEU A 23 1.06 -7.07 2.78
N VAL A 24 1.14 -8.31 2.27
CA VAL A 24 0.29 -9.42 2.75
C VAL A 24 0.49 -9.65 4.25
N TYR A 25 1.74 -9.69 4.72
CA TYR A 25 2.05 -9.80 6.14
C TYR A 25 1.48 -8.63 6.97
N ASP A 26 1.57 -7.39 6.48
CA ASP A 26 1.00 -6.22 7.16
C ASP A 26 -0.54 -6.30 7.24
N ILE A 27 -1.19 -6.83 6.20
CA ILE A 27 -2.64 -7.06 6.16
C ILE A 27 -3.05 -8.17 7.15
N GLU A 28 -2.30 -9.26 7.23
CA GLU A 28 -2.56 -10.31 8.24
C GLU A 28 -2.42 -9.78 9.66
N ARG A 29 -1.40 -8.95 9.91
CA ARG A 29 -1.24 -8.27 11.19
C ARG A 29 -2.40 -7.33 11.50
N LEU A 30 -2.93 -6.63 10.49
CA LEU A 30 -4.14 -5.81 10.63
C LEU A 30 -5.36 -6.66 10.99
N ARG A 31 -5.55 -7.80 10.31
CA ARG A 31 -6.65 -8.75 10.56
C ARG A 31 -6.61 -9.34 11.97
N ASN A 32 -5.42 -9.60 12.49
CA ASN A 32 -5.20 -10.20 13.81
C ASN A 32 -5.04 -9.18 14.95
N ALA A 33 -5.10 -7.88 14.65
CA ALA A 33 -4.90 -6.84 15.65
C ALA A 33 -6.11 -6.74 16.60
N ASN A 34 -5.83 -6.72 17.90
CA ASN A 34 -6.84 -6.74 18.97
C ASN A 34 -6.97 -5.42 19.74
N SER A 35 -6.25 -4.38 19.32
CA SER A 35 -6.32 -3.04 19.92
C SER A 35 -6.38 -1.96 18.84
N SER A 36 -7.05 -0.84 19.14
CA SER A 36 -7.15 0.30 18.21
C SER A 36 -5.77 0.80 17.77
N THR A 37 -4.79 0.81 18.67
CA THR A 37 -3.42 1.22 18.35
C THR A 37 -2.74 0.25 17.40
N ALA A 38 -2.84 -1.06 17.65
CA ALA A 38 -2.27 -2.08 16.76
C ALA A 38 -2.89 -2.01 15.36
N ILE A 39 -4.21 -1.81 15.28
CA ILE A 39 -4.93 -1.62 14.02
C ILE A 39 -4.44 -0.38 13.28
N GLN A 40 -4.29 0.75 13.95
CA GLN A 40 -3.82 1.99 13.32
C GLN A 40 -2.40 1.83 12.76
N TYR A 41 -1.47 1.23 13.53
CA TYR A 41 -0.11 1.01 13.05
C TYR A 41 -0.04 0.00 11.90
N ALA A 42 -0.75 -1.13 12.01
CA ALA A 42 -0.80 -2.12 10.92
C ALA A 42 -1.41 -1.52 9.64
N ALA A 43 -2.46 -0.71 9.77
CA ALA A 43 -3.06 0.00 8.65
C ALA A 43 -2.11 1.01 7.99
N ILE A 44 -1.37 1.78 8.79
CA ILE A 44 -0.36 2.72 8.29
C ILE A 44 0.76 1.97 7.57
N ASP A 45 1.28 0.90 8.16
CA ASP A 45 2.34 0.11 7.57
C ASP A 45 1.91 -0.53 6.25
N ALA A 46 0.70 -1.12 6.18
CA ALA A 46 0.14 -1.65 4.94
C ALA A 46 0.02 -0.56 3.86
N ALA A 47 -0.46 0.64 4.22
CA ALA A 47 -0.55 1.76 3.28
C ALA A 47 0.83 2.24 2.78
N VAL A 48 1.81 2.32 3.68
CA VAL A 48 3.18 2.72 3.33
C VAL A 48 3.83 1.66 2.43
N THR A 49 3.68 0.39 2.76
CA THR A 49 4.18 -0.73 1.94
C THR A 49 3.53 -0.70 0.56
N GLY A 50 2.20 -0.62 0.48
CA GLY A 50 1.46 -0.53 -0.78
C GLY A 50 1.89 0.67 -1.64
N SER A 51 2.17 1.82 -1.03
CA SER A 51 2.73 2.97 -1.77
C SER A 51 4.17 2.73 -2.25
N HIS A 52 5.00 2.01 -1.49
CA HIS A 52 6.39 1.75 -1.85
C HIS A 52 6.54 0.67 -2.92
N ILE A 53 5.59 -0.26 -3.06
CA ILE A 53 5.55 -1.21 -4.19
C ILE A 53 5.60 -0.42 -5.51
N LEU A 54 4.80 0.66 -5.64
CA LEU A 54 4.81 1.51 -6.83
C LEU A 54 6.19 2.12 -7.12
N ASP A 55 6.90 2.60 -6.09
CA ASP A 55 8.24 3.17 -6.26
C ASP A 55 9.20 2.14 -6.88
N TRP A 56 9.08 0.87 -6.52
CA TRP A 56 9.90 -0.24 -7.01
C TRP A 56 9.49 -0.69 -8.40
N VAL A 57 8.19 -0.86 -8.63
CA VAL A 57 7.62 -1.17 -9.95
C VAL A 57 8.13 -0.18 -10.99
N LEU A 58 8.07 1.12 -10.72
CA LEU A 58 8.57 2.14 -11.66
C LEU A 58 10.08 2.02 -11.96
N VAL A 59 10.87 1.48 -11.03
CA VAL A 59 12.29 1.19 -11.24
C VAL A 59 12.48 -0.07 -12.08
N GLU A 60 11.66 -1.09 -11.88
CA GLU A 60 11.76 -2.43 -12.48
C GLU A 60 11.20 -2.51 -13.90
N LEU A 61 10.10 -1.80 -14.20
CA LEU A 61 9.45 -1.78 -15.52
C LEU A 61 10.44 -1.49 -16.66
N ASP A 62 10.33 -2.16 -17.80
CA ASP A 62 11.14 -1.77 -18.96
C ASP A 62 10.70 -0.40 -19.55
N SER A 63 11.39 0.08 -20.58
CA SER A 63 11.09 1.39 -21.17
C SER A 63 9.72 1.45 -21.86
N GLU A 64 9.23 0.34 -22.39
CA GLU A 64 7.95 0.25 -23.12
C GLU A 64 6.79 0.25 -22.13
N ALA A 65 6.82 -0.66 -21.15
CA ALA A 65 5.84 -0.75 -20.09
C ALA A 65 5.79 0.54 -19.26
N TYR A 66 6.95 1.13 -18.94
CA TYR A 66 7.01 2.43 -18.25
C TYR A 66 6.32 3.53 -19.06
N LEU A 67 6.52 3.59 -20.38
CA LEU A 67 5.87 4.58 -21.23
C LEU A 67 4.35 4.35 -21.29
N ARG A 68 3.90 3.10 -21.46
CA ARG A 68 2.48 2.74 -21.48
C ARG A 68 1.77 3.12 -20.18
N LEU A 69 2.38 2.78 -19.04
CA LEU A 69 1.76 2.91 -17.72
C LEU A 69 1.86 4.32 -17.13
N THR A 70 2.83 5.13 -17.56
CA THR A 70 3.04 6.49 -17.02
C THR A 70 2.86 7.60 -18.03
N GLY A 71 2.82 7.31 -19.34
CA GLY A 71 2.86 8.30 -20.42
C GLY A 71 4.21 9.03 -20.55
N LEU A 72 5.23 8.65 -19.77
CA LEU A 72 6.52 9.32 -19.71
C LEU A 72 7.64 8.42 -20.21
N LYS A 73 8.67 9.00 -20.84
CA LYS A 73 9.88 8.24 -21.20
C LYS A 73 10.68 7.91 -19.94
N LYS A 74 11.04 6.64 -19.76
CA LYS A 74 11.88 6.20 -18.63
C LYS A 74 13.22 6.94 -18.62
N GLY A 75 13.63 7.43 -17.45
CA GLY A 75 14.88 8.19 -17.28
C GLY A 75 14.83 9.66 -17.74
N LYS A 76 13.73 10.14 -18.33
CA LYS A 76 13.56 11.57 -18.63
C LYS A 76 13.59 12.37 -17.33
N LYS A 77 14.43 13.40 -17.27
CA LYS A 77 14.41 14.38 -16.19
C LYS A 77 13.09 15.16 -16.24
N ILE A 78 12.30 15.05 -15.17
CA ILE A 78 11.07 15.82 -14.98
C ILE A 78 11.46 17.23 -14.57
N LYS A 79 10.90 18.25 -15.25
CA LYS A 79 11.17 19.65 -14.90
C LYS A 79 10.38 20.04 -13.65
N LYS A 80 10.86 21.06 -12.93
CA LYS A 80 10.14 21.61 -11.78
C LYS A 80 8.75 22.10 -12.23
N GLY A 81 7.70 21.58 -11.61
CA GLY A 81 6.31 21.89 -11.94
C GLY A 81 5.63 20.91 -12.90
N GLU A 82 6.36 19.97 -13.52
CA GLU A 82 5.76 18.88 -14.30
C GLU A 82 5.28 17.76 -13.37
N VAL A 83 4.21 17.06 -13.78
CA VAL A 83 3.66 15.92 -13.07
C VAL A 83 4.65 14.75 -13.17
N GLY A 84 5.02 14.18 -12.01
CA GLY A 84 5.97 13.08 -11.92
C GLY A 84 5.35 11.72 -12.25
N PRO A 85 6.18 10.67 -12.43
CA PRO A 85 5.73 9.35 -12.89
C PRO A 85 4.78 8.63 -11.94
N ILE A 86 4.91 8.84 -10.63
CA ILE A 86 3.97 8.28 -9.65
C ILE A 86 2.56 8.82 -9.88
N GLN A 87 2.43 10.14 -10.06
CA GLN A 87 1.13 10.78 -10.19
C GLN A 87 0.50 10.47 -11.56
N THR A 88 1.29 10.40 -12.63
CA THR A 88 0.77 9.98 -13.94
C THR A 88 0.40 8.50 -13.95
N PHE A 89 1.17 7.62 -13.29
CA PHE A 89 0.81 6.22 -13.12
C PHE A 89 -0.54 6.08 -12.42
N ILE A 90 -0.72 6.72 -11.27
CA ILE A 90 -1.98 6.66 -10.51
C ILE A 90 -3.14 7.13 -11.38
N HIS A 91 -2.99 8.25 -12.09
CA HIS A 91 -4.04 8.79 -12.94
C HIS A 91 -4.43 7.85 -14.09
N LEU A 92 -3.45 7.24 -14.75
CA LEU A 92 -3.70 6.36 -15.91
C LEU A 92 -4.24 4.98 -15.51
N ASN A 93 -3.95 4.52 -14.30
CA ASN A 93 -4.30 3.17 -13.83
C ASN A 93 -5.34 3.18 -12.69
N GLU A 94 -6.00 4.32 -12.43
CA GLU A 94 -6.93 4.49 -11.30
C GLU A 94 -8.11 3.51 -11.30
N LYS A 95 -8.50 3.02 -12.49
CA LYS A 95 -9.60 2.07 -12.64
C LYS A 95 -9.21 0.67 -12.19
N GLU A 96 -8.01 0.23 -12.56
CA GLU A 96 -7.51 -1.11 -12.24
C GLU A 96 -6.89 -1.15 -10.83
N MET A 97 -6.36 -0.02 -10.36
CA MET A 97 -5.66 0.08 -9.07
C MET A 97 -6.14 1.25 -8.21
N PRO A 98 -7.45 1.34 -7.88
CA PRO A 98 -8.04 2.47 -7.17
C PRO A 98 -7.46 2.68 -5.76
N ALA A 99 -6.93 1.64 -5.13
CA ALA A 99 -6.40 1.70 -3.76
C ALA A 99 -5.04 2.44 -3.66
N ILE A 100 -4.29 2.58 -4.75
CA ILE A 100 -2.94 3.16 -4.73
C ILE A 100 -2.95 4.63 -4.31
N ASP A 101 -3.93 5.43 -4.77
CA ASP A 101 -3.99 6.85 -4.40
C ASP A 101 -4.18 7.03 -2.90
N TYR A 102 -5.00 6.18 -2.27
CA TYR A 102 -5.16 6.19 -0.81
C TYR A 102 -3.83 5.90 -0.11
N CYS A 103 -3.15 4.82 -0.50
CA CYS A 103 -1.87 4.44 0.08
C CYS A 103 -0.84 5.55 -0.07
N ARG A 104 -0.79 6.19 -1.23
CA ARG A 104 0.09 7.32 -1.49
C ARG A 104 -0.20 8.51 -0.59
N ARG A 105 -1.48 8.87 -0.42
CA ARG A 105 -1.91 9.96 0.46
C ARG A 105 -1.55 9.67 1.91
N ILE A 106 -1.82 8.45 2.40
CA ILE A 106 -1.49 8.03 3.76
C ILE A 106 0.03 8.08 3.97
N ALA A 107 0.81 7.47 3.07
CA ALA A 107 2.27 7.42 3.18
C ALA A 107 2.91 8.81 3.19
N ASN A 108 2.44 9.72 2.33
CA ASN A 108 2.91 11.11 2.33
C ASN A 108 2.52 11.84 3.62
N ASN A 109 1.29 11.61 4.10
CA ASN A 109 0.80 12.27 5.29
C ASN A 109 1.58 11.83 6.55
N VAL A 110 1.83 10.53 6.72
CA VAL A 110 2.61 9.98 7.83
C VAL A 110 4.06 10.48 7.80
N LYS A 111 4.69 10.60 6.62
CA LYS A 111 6.05 11.17 6.46
C LYS A 111 6.16 12.61 6.96
N HIS A 112 5.07 13.37 6.98
CA HIS A 112 5.04 14.77 7.43
C HIS A 112 4.45 14.96 8.83
N ARG A 113 4.03 13.88 9.51
CA ARG A 113 3.41 13.90 10.85
C ARG A 113 4.29 13.29 11.94
N THR A 114 5.55 13.67 11.99
CA THR A 114 6.45 13.28 13.09
C THR A 114 6.05 13.84 14.47
N SER A 115 4.89 14.50 14.63
CA SER A 115 4.51 15.13 15.91
C SER A 115 3.06 14.93 16.38
N GLU A 116 2.08 14.58 15.54
CA GLU A 116 0.67 14.44 15.99
C GLU A 116 -0.09 13.33 15.23
N LEU A 117 -0.10 12.12 15.79
CA LEU A 117 -1.08 11.10 15.46
C LEU A 117 -2.49 11.66 15.77
N GLY A 118 -3.30 11.94 14.73
CA GLY A 118 -4.71 12.33 14.90
C GLY A 118 -5.17 13.66 14.28
N GLY A 119 -4.28 14.52 13.78
CA GLY A 119 -4.70 15.70 12.98
C GLY A 119 -5.58 15.33 11.75
N PRO A 120 -6.45 16.24 11.27
CA PRO A 120 -7.21 16.00 10.04
C PRO A 120 -6.28 15.97 8.83
N MET A 121 -6.42 14.98 7.92
CA MET A 121 -5.86 15.14 6.59
C MET A 121 -6.76 16.13 5.85
N LYS A 122 -6.18 17.01 5.03
CA LYS A 122 -6.97 17.87 4.16
C LYS A 122 -7.80 16.94 3.26
N ASP A 123 -9.11 17.00 3.42
CA ASP A 123 -10.08 16.20 2.67
C ASP A 123 -9.86 14.67 2.81
N MET A 124 -9.54 14.17 4.03
CA MET A 124 -9.58 12.73 4.36
C MET A 124 -9.46 12.50 5.88
N ALA A 125 -10.08 11.45 6.41
CA ALA A 125 -9.92 11.02 7.79
C ALA A 125 -9.53 9.53 7.85
N ILE A 126 -8.56 9.21 8.70
CA ILE A 126 -8.22 7.84 9.09
C ILE A 126 -8.60 7.73 10.56
N GLY A 127 -9.39 6.73 10.91
CA GLY A 127 -9.81 6.51 12.27
C GLY A 127 -9.96 5.03 12.59
N SER A 128 -10.13 4.76 13.88
CA SER A 128 -10.52 3.44 14.35
C SER A 128 -11.91 3.52 15.00
N THR A 129 -12.71 2.49 14.81
CA THR A 129 -14.02 2.31 15.46
C THR A 129 -14.07 0.92 16.09
N VAL A 130 -15.08 0.65 16.92
CA VAL A 130 -15.36 -0.70 17.42
C VAL A 130 -16.66 -1.18 16.80
N LYS A 131 -16.60 -2.30 16.09
CA LYS A 131 -17.77 -2.99 15.56
C LYS A 131 -18.33 -3.89 16.65
N LEU A 132 -19.58 -3.62 17.03
CA LEU A 132 -20.32 -4.41 18.00
C LEU A 132 -21.04 -5.55 17.28
N ILE A 133 -20.78 -6.79 17.65
CA ILE A 133 -21.43 -7.98 17.10
C ILE A 133 -22.56 -8.38 18.03
N TRP A 134 -23.78 -8.37 17.51
CA TRP A 134 -24.99 -8.72 18.25
C TRP A 134 -25.56 -10.04 17.76
N LYS A 135 -25.90 -10.94 18.67
CA LYS A 135 -26.66 -12.16 18.39
C LYS A 135 -27.83 -12.24 19.36
N ASP A 136 -29.04 -12.44 18.84
CA ASP A 136 -30.28 -12.53 19.63
C ASP A 136 -30.46 -11.39 20.65
N LYS A 137 -30.20 -10.15 20.21
CA LYS A 137 -30.24 -8.92 21.03
C LYS A 137 -29.26 -8.89 22.21
N LYS A 138 -28.28 -9.80 22.25
CA LYS A 138 -27.14 -9.77 23.18
C LYS A 138 -25.88 -9.37 22.43
N LEU A 139 -25.08 -8.50 23.03
CA LEU A 139 -23.74 -8.23 22.56
C LEU A 139 -22.90 -9.48 22.78
N THR A 140 -22.40 -10.09 21.71
CA THR A 140 -21.61 -11.32 21.77
C THR A 140 -20.12 -11.07 21.60
N ASP A 141 -19.75 -10.02 20.89
CA ASP A 141 -18.35 -9.70 20.62
C ASP A 141 -18.18 -8.22 20.24
N THR A 142 -16.95 -7.74 20.34
CA THR A 142 -16.53 -6.40 19.94
C THR A 142 -15.21 -6.50 19.21
N HIS A 143 -15.14 -5.99 17.98
CA HIS A 143 -13.93 -6.02 17.18
C HIS A 143 -13.52 -4.61 16.78
N PRO A 144 -12.32 -4.13 17.15
CA PRO A 144 -11.85 -2.84 16.67
C PRO A 144 -11.58 -2.91 15.16
N THR A 145 -11.79 -1.84 14.43
CA THR A 145 -11.63 -1.76 12.96
C THR A 145 -11.06 -0.40 12.59
N ALA A 146 -10.26 -0.33 11.52
CA ALA A 146 -9.86 0.93 10.91
C ALA A 146 -10.79 1.31 9.75
N TYR A 147 -10.96 2.60 9.54
CA TYR A 147 -11.66 3.14 8.37
C TYR A 147 -10.89 4.29 7.73
N ILE A 148 -11.08 4.44 6.42
CA ILE A 148 -10.70 5.62 5.64
C ILE A 148 -11.99 6.31 5.18
N GLN A 149 -12.03 7.63 5.32
CA GLN A 149 -13.14 8.45 4.88
C GLN A 149 -12.61 9.58 3.98
N LYS A 150 -13.05 9.63 2.73
CA LYS A 150 -12.56 10.58 1.72
C LYS A 150 -12.99 12.02 1.98
N GLU A 151 -14.12 12.26 2.61
CA GLU A 151 -14.64 13.61 2.82
C GLU A 151 -15.32 13.69 4.19
N PRO A 152 -15.34 14.85 4.86
CA PRO A 152 -16.07 15.00 6.11
C PRO A 152 -17.54 14.58 5.96
N GLY A 153 -17.96 13.54 6.67
CA GLY A 153 -19.32 12.99 6.58
C GLY A 153 -19.58 12.02 5.42
N GLY A 154 -18.58 11.75 4.57
CA GLY A 154 -18.67 10.76 3.49
C GLY A 154 -18.64 9.30 3.97
N GLU A 155 -18.62 8.37 3.03
CA GLU A 155 -18.58 6.93 3.30
C GLU A 155 -17.30 6.52 4.06
N LYS A 156 -17.47 5.65 5.07
CA LYS A 156 -16.37 5.02 5.79
C LYS A 156 -16.04 3.70 5.14
N ILE A 157 -14.90 3.65 4.48
CA ILE A 157 -14.38 2.45 3.82
C ILE A 157 -13.61 1.63 4.85
N ASN A 158 -13.94 0.35 4.97
CA ASN A 158 -13.19 -0.58 5.81
C ASN A 158 -11.77 -0.74 5.25
N VAL A 159 -10.78 -0.47 6.09
CA VAL A 159 -9.37 -0.51 5.68
C VAL A 159 -8.90 -1.92 5.36
N LEU A 160 -9.42 -2.93 6.06
CA LEU A 160 -9.06 -4.32 5.80
C LEU A 160 -9.50 -4.73 4.39
N ASP A 161 -10.78 -4.52 4.07
CA ASP A 161 -11.34 -4.85 2.76
C ASP A 161 -10.63 -4.08 1.64
N LEU A 162 -10.31 -2.79 1.87
CA LEU A 162 -9.56 -1.97 0.92
C LEU A 162 -8.17 -2.55 0.64
N PHE A 163 -7.46 -3.00 1.67
CA PHE A 163 -6.10 -3.52 1.51
C PHE A 163 -6.08 -4.95 0.99
N ASP A 164 -7.06 -5.79 1.32
CA ASP A 164 -7.23 -7.12 0.72
C ASP A 164 -7.43 -6.99 -0.80
N SER A 165 -8.38 -6.15 -1.26
CA SER A 165 -8.56 -5.90 -2.70
C SER A 165 -7.33 -5.26 -3.35
N MET A 166 -6.61 -4.41 -2.63
CA MET A 166 -5.36 -3.83 -3.12
C MET A 166 -4.26 -4.88 -3.31
N ALA A 167 -4.15 -5.84 -2.38
CA ALA A 167 -3.18 -6.92 -2.51
C ALA A 167 -3.49 -7.75 -3.76
N GLU A 168 -4.74 -8.11 -3.99
CA GLU A 168 -5.17 -8.79 -5.23
C GLU A 168 -4.78 -7.99 -6.48
N GLN A 169 -5.09 -6.68 -6.51
CA GLN A 169 -4.72 -5.79 -7.61
C GLN A 169 -3.20 -5.73 -7.83
N TRP A 170 -2.41 -5.66 -6.76
CA TRP A 170 -0.95 -5.67 -6.86
C TRP A 170 -0.43 -7.00 -7.39
N HIS A 171 -0.94 -8.11 -6.88
CA HIS A 171 -0.57 -9.44 -7.34
C HIS A 171 -0.82 -9.59 -8.84
N ASP A 172 -2.05 -9.30 -9.28
CA ASP A 172 -2.44 -9.43 -10.68
C ASP A 172 -1.63 -8.51 -11.59
N PHE A 173 -1.34 -7.29 -11.14
CA PHE A 173 -0.46 -6.37 -11.83
C PHE A 173 0.97 -6.92 -11.96
N LEU A 174 1.56 -7.39 -10.86
CA LEU A 174 2.93 -7.91 -10.85
C LEU A 174 3.07 -9.14 -11.76
N VAL A 175 2.08 -10.03 -11.73
CA VAL A 175 2.02 -11.19 -12.63
C VAL A 175 1.86 -10.74 -14.09
N GLY A 176 0.90 -9.86 -14.36
CA GLY A 176 0.59 -9.38 -15.71
C GLY A 176 1.73 -8.61 -16.38
N GLU A 177 2.52 -7.88 -15.59
CA GLU A 177 3.70 -7.14 -16.07
C GLU A 177 4.99 -7.97 -16.01
N GLY A 178 4.92 -9.25 -15.63
CA GLY A 178 6.09 -10.14 -15.56
C GLY A 178 7.12 -9.73 -14.50
N LEU A 179 6.68 -8.98 -13.48
CA LEU A 179 7.49 -8.54 -12.33
C LEU A 179 7.42 -9.52 -11.15
N TRP A 180 6.48 -10.47 -11.20
CA TRP A 180 6.36 -11.51 -10.18
C TRP A 180 7.57 -12.44 -10.20
N VAL A 181 8.23 -12.55 -9.05
CA VAL A 181 9.33 -13.50 -8.83
C VAL A 181 8.84 -14.62 -7.92
N GLU A 182 8.82 -15.84 -8.43
CA GLU A 182 8.48 -17.02 -7.64
C GLU A 182 9.46 -17.15 -6.46
N GLN A 183 8.89 -17.22 -5.26
CA GLN A 183 9.70 -17.36 -4.06
C GLN A 183 10.16 -18.82 -3.95
N PRO A 184 11.41 -19.05 -3.54
CA PRO A 184 11.82 -20.40 -3.19
C PRO A 184 10.91 -20.91 -2.05
N PRO A 185 10.53 -22.20 -2.05
CA PRO A 185 9.75 -22.78 -0.95
C PRO A 185 10.48 -22.51 0.37
N ASP A 186 9.72 -22.09 1.39
CA ASP A 186 10.28 -21.66 2.68
C ASP A 186 11.25 -22.72 3.23
N TRP A 187 12.46 -22.30 3.59
CA TRP A 187 13.49 -23.15 4.20
C TRP A 187 13.22 -23.41 5.71
N ASP A 188 12.00 -23.15 6.18
CA ASP A 188 11.65 -23.24 7.62
C ASP A 188 11.20 -24.65 8.05
N ASP A 189 11.19 -25.64 7.15
CA ASP A 189 10.96 -27.06 7.48
C ASP A 189 12.27 -27.88 7.64
N GLN A 190 13.44 -27.22 7.75
CA GLN A 190 14.72 -27.89 8.00
C GLN A 190 15.48 -27.27 9.17
N ALA A 191 14.92 -27.36 10.38
CA ALA A 191 15.67 -27.20 11.63
C ALA A 191 15.08 -28.09 12.75
#